data_AF-A0A2X1PJG8-F1
#
_entry.id   AF-A0A2X1PJG8-F1
#
_cell.length_a   1.000
_cell.length_b   1.000
_cell.length_c   1.000
_cell.angle_alpha   90.00
_cell.angle_beta   90.00
_cell.angle_gamma   90.00
#
_symmetry.space_group_name_H-M   'P 1'
#
loop_
_entity.id
_entity.type
_entity.pdbx_description
1 polymer ?
#
loop_
_entity_poly.entity_id
_entity_poly.type
_entity_poly.pdbx_seq_one_letter_code
_entity_poly.pdbx_strand_id
1 'polypeptide(L)'
;MPNGVVFKSGMVAAIAIYGIAWMSDTYFKYAIPEFKAAITDMVQTYPWTFALALFAVSVVINSQAATAVMLLPVGISLGIPAPILVGLMPATYAYFFIPNYPSDIATVNFDVTGTTKIGKYYFNHSFMVPGLIGVVVACLVGVSVAELVIR
;
A
#
# COMPACT_ATOMS: atom_id res chain seq x y z
N MET A 1 11.57 35.00 7.43
CA MET A 1 10.43 34.05 7.58
C MET A 1 9.32 34.74 8.36
N PRO A 2 8.06 34.70 7.89
CA PRO A 2 6.93 35.21 8.66
C PRO A 2 6.90 34.60 10.07
N ASN A 3 6.78 35.42 11.12
CA ASN A 3 6.84 34.97 12.52
C ASN A 3 5.52 34.37 13.05
N GLY A 4 4.53 34.14 12.18
CA GLY A 4 3.24 33.58 12.57
C GLY A 4 3.37 32.12 13.02
N VAL A 5 2.67 31.77 14.09
CA VAL A 5 2.64 30.42 14.66
C VAL A 5 2.22 29.36 13.63
N VAL A 6 1.29 29.70 12.73
CA VAL A 6 0.84 28.83 11.63
C VAL A 6 1.96 28.53 10.64
N PHE A 7 2.75 29.53 10.25
CA PHE A 7 3.83 29.36 9.28
C PHE A 7 4.96 28.49 9.85
N LYS A 8 5.33 28.70 11.12
CA LYS A 8 6.33 27.88 11.80
C LYS A 8 5.87 26.42 11.94
N SER A 9 4.63 26.20 12.39
CA SER A 9 4.05 24.85 12.49
C SER A 9 3.96 24.16 11.12
N GLY A 10 3.56 24.89 10.07
CA GLY A 10 3.52 24.38 8.70
C GLY A 10 4.90 23.99 8.17
N MET A 11 5.93 24.81 8.41
CA MET A 11 7.31 24.48 8.03
C MET A 11 7.84 23.23 8.75
N VAL A 12 7.59 23.10 10.06
CA VAL A 12 8.01 21.93 10.84
C VAL A 12 7.33 20.66 10.30
N ALA A 13 6.02 20.73 10.03
CA ALA A 13 5.28 19.61 9.44
C ALA A 13 5.83 19.22 8.05
N ALA A 14 6.11 20.20 7.20
CA ALA A 14 6.66 19.95 5.86
C ALA A 14 8.04 19.27 5.92
N ILE A 15 8.94 19.75 6.78
CA ILE A 15 10.27 19.16 6.97
C ILE A 15 10.16 17.74 7.54
N ALA A 16 9.26 17.52 8.51
CA ALA A 16 9.06 16.20 9.11
C ALA A 16 8.55 15.18 8.09
N ILE A 17 7.55 15.54 7.28
CA ILE A 17 7.01 14.66 6.22
C ILE A 17 8.08 14.38 5.17
N TYR A 18 8.83 15.40 4.73
CA TYR A 18 9.89 15.23 3.74
C TYR A 18 11.04 14.35 4.26
N GLY A 19 11.45 14.52 5.52
CA GLY A 19 12.49 13.71 6.15
C GLY A 19 12.12 12.23 6.21
N ILE A 20 10.88 11.91 6.59
CA ILE A 20 10.37 10.53 6.61
C ILE A 20 10.33 9.95 5.20
N ALA A 21 9.85 10.72 4.22
CA ALA A 21 9.81 10.29 2.82
C ALA A 21 11.21 10.02 2.26
N TRP A 22 12.19 10.88 2.53
CA TRP A 22 13.56 10.73 2.04
C TRP A 22 14.29 9.55 2.68
N MET A 23 14.13 9.34 3.99
CA MET A 23 14.70 8.19 4.68
C MET A 23 14.14 6.88 4.13
N SER A 24 12.82 6.84 3.92
CA SER A 24 12.13 5.69 3.30
C SER A 24 12.72 5.43 1.91
N ASP A 25 12.76 6.45 1.04
CA ASP A 25 13.32 6.34 -0.32
C ASP A 25 14.76 5.83 -0.34
N THR A 26 15.60 6.29 0.60
CA THR A 26 17.00 5.84 0.73
C THR A 26 17.10 4.36 1.11
N TYR A 27 16.35 3.92 2.11
CA TYR A 27 16.29 2.51 2.51
C TYR A 27 15.79 1.63 1.36
N PHE A 28 14.75 2.06 0.65
CA PHE A 28 14.21 1.29 -0.45
C PHE A 28 15.15 1.21 -1.65
N LYS A 29 15.87 2.28 -2.00
CA LYS A 29 16.91 2.23 -3.02
C LYS A 29 17.98 1.17 -2.72
N TYR A 30 18.32 1.00 -1.45
CA TYR A 30 19.22 -0.05 -1.01
C TYR A 30 18.59 -1.46 -1.07
N ALA A 31 17.33 -1.61 -0.64
CA ALA A 31 16.64 -2.90 -0.56
C ALA A 31 16.01 -3.39 -1.89
N ILE A 32 15.83 -2.51 -2.89
CA ILE A 32 15.21 -2.83 -4.19
C ILE A 32 15.81 -4.09 -4.87
N PRO A 33 17.14 -4.31 -4.90
CA PRO A 33 17.72 -5.51 -5.50
C PRO A 33 17.22 -6.81 -4.85
N GLU A 34 17.08 -6.84 -3.53
CA GLU A 34 16.58 -8.00 -2.78
C GLU A 34 15.10 -8.23 -3.07
N PHE A 35 14.29 -7.16 -3.07
CA PHE A 35 12.88 -7.25 -3.46
C PHE A 35 12.70 -7.77 -4.88
N LYS A 36 13.51 -7.26 -5.83
CA LYS A 36 13.50 -7.76 -7.21
C LYS A 36 13.80 -9.25 -7.25
N ALA A 37 14.88 -9.69 -6.62
CA ALA A 37 15.25 -11.10 -6.60
C ALA A 37 14.14 -11.98 -6.01
N ALA A 38 13.51 -11.56 -4.91
CA ALA A 38 12.46 -12.32 -4.24
C ALA A 38 11.18 -12.50 -5.06
N ILE A 39 10.83 -11.54 -5.93
CA ILE A 39 9.55 -11.57 -6.67
C ILE A 39 9.71 -11.95 -8.15
N THR A 40 10.92 -11.90 -8.71
CA THR A 40 11.16 -12.08 -10.16
C THR A 40 10.65 -13.43 -10.67
N ASP A 41 11.04 -14.54 -10.03
CA ASP A 41 10.67 -15.89 -10.50
C ASP A 41 9.15 -16.11 -10.51
N MET A 42 8.48 -15.55 -9.50
CA MET A 42 7.03 -15.66 -9.32
C MET A 42 6.28 -14.89 -10.41
N VAL A 43 6.68 -13.64 -10.69
CA VAL A 43 5.97 -12.77 -11.63
C VAL A 43 6.29 -13.06 -13.10
N GLN A 44 7.46 -13.60 -13.41
CA GLN A 44 7.79 -14.06 -14.76
C GLN A 44 6.91 -15.24 -15.19
N THR A 45 6.62 -16.15 -14.26
CA THR A 45 5.75 -17.31 -14.53
C THR A 45 4.27 -16.91 -14.50
N TYR A 46 3.88 -16.08 -13.53
CA TYR A 46 2.50 -15.69 -13.31
C TYR A 46 2.39 -14.20 -12.98
N PRO A 47 2.21 -13.31 -13.98
CA PRO A 47 2.22 -11.86 -13.77
C PRO A 47 1.22 -11.34 -12.72
N TRP A 48 0.07 -12.01 -12.56
CA TRP A 48 -0.94 -11.66 -11.56
C TRP A 48 -0.44 -11.76 -10.11
N THR A 49 0.58 -12.60 -9.85
CA THR A 49 1.16 -12.79 -8.52
C THR A 49 1.87 -11.53 -8.01
N PHE A 50 2.14 -10.55 -8.89
CA PHE A 50 2.65 -9.25 -8.49
C PHE A 50 1.73 -8.54 -7.47
N ALA A 51 0.44 -8.85 -7.44
CA ALA A 51 -0.46 -8.38 -6.39
C ALA A 51 -0.05 -8.84 -4.99
N LEU A 52 0.56 -10.01 -4.84
CA LEU A 52 1.07 -10.48 -3.54
C LEU A 52 2.24 -9.62 -3.07
N ALA A 53 3.11 -9.20 -3.98
CA ALA A 53 4.20 -8.27 -3.69
C ALA A 53 3.66 -6.89 -3.29
N LEU A 54 2.71 -6.34 -4.07
CA LEU A 54 2.04 -5.08 -3.74
C LEU A 54 1.35 -5.13 -2.38
N PHE A 55 0.64 -6.24 -2.10
CA PHE A 55 -0.06 -6.46 -0.85
C PHE A 55 0.92 -6.51 0.33
N ALA A 56 1.91 -7.41 0.27
CA ALA A 56 2.87 -7.60 1.36
C ALA A 56 3.63 -6.31 1.69
N VAL A 57 4.08 -5.58 0.67
CA VAL A 57 4.78 -4.31 0.86
C VAL A 57 3.83 -3.23 1.41
N SER A 58 2.58 -3.17 0.94
CA SER A 58 1.59 -2.24 1.46
C SER A 58 1.30 -2.44 2.95
N VAL A 59 1.22 -3.69 3.42
CA VAL A 59 1.08 -4.02 4.85
C VAL A 59 2.19 -3.41 5.69
N VAL A 60 3.44 -3.49 5.22
CA VAL A 60 4.62 -3.03 5.96
C VAL A 60 4.75 -1.51 5.91
N ILE A 61 4.54 -0.92 4.73
CA ILE A 61 4.79 0.50 4.48
C ILE A 61 3.65 1.38 4.97
N ASN A 62 2.44 0.83 5.10
CA ASN A 62 1.26 1.59 5.53
C ASN A 62 0.96 2.81 4.63
N SER A 63 1.22 2.69 3.32
CA SER A 63 0.92 3.76 2.35
C SER A 63 0.71 3.22 0.95
N GLN A 64 -0.45 3.54 0.36
CA GLN A 64 -0.80 3.15 -1.00
C GLN A 64 0.15 3.77 -2.03
N ALA A 65 0.31 5.09 -1.96
CA ALA A 65 1.13 5.85 -2.90
C ALA A 65 2.61 5.46 -2.80
N ALA A 66 3.12 5.30 -1.58
CA ALA A 66 4.52 4.90 -1.40
C ALA A 66 4.76 3.49 -1.95
N THR A 67 3.85 2.54 -1.70
CA THR A 67 3.93 1.18 -2.27
C THR A 67 3.95 1.22 -3.80
N ALA A 68 3.05 2.00 -4.42
CA ALA A 68 2.99 2.13 -5.87
C ALA A 68 4.29 2.73 -6.45
N VAL A 69 4.79 3.82 -5.85
CA VAL A 69 6.04 4.48 -6.27
C VAL A 69 7.23 3.51 -6.20
N MET A 70 7.25 2.61 -5.23
CA MET A 70 8.34 1.66 -5.06
C MET A 70 8.25 0.47 -6.01
N LEU A 71 7.08 -0.14 -6.14
CA LEU A 71 6.95 -1.44 -6.82
C LEU A 71 6.56 -1.32 -8.28
N LEU A 72 5.78 -0.32 -8.71
CA LEU A 72 5.40 -0.20 -10.12
C LEU A 72 6.63 -0.10 -11.06
N PRO A 73 7.68 0.68 -10.74
CA PRO A 73 8.89 0.68 -11.56
C PRO A 73 9.58 -0.69 -11.63
N VAL A 74 9.51 -1.47 -10.54
CA VAL A 74 10.01 -2.85 -10.51
C VAL A 74 9.21 -3.71 -11.49
N GLY A 75 7.88 -3.71 -11.40
CA GLY A 75 7.01 -4.47 -12.29
C GLY A 75 7.20 -4.11 -13.77
N ILE A 76 7.34 -2.82 -14.07
CA ILE A 76 7.66 -2.35 -15.43
C ILE A 76 9.02 -2.89 -15.88
N SER A 77 10.05 -2.84 -15.02
CA SER A 77 11.39 -3.34 -15.36
C SER A 77 11.45 -4.85 -15.58
N LEU A 78 10.48 -5.59 -15.03
CA LEU A 78 10.32 -7.04 -15.19
C LEU A 78 9.47 -7.41 -16.42
N GLY A 79 8.97 -6.42 -17.16
CA GLY A 79 8.17 -6.63 -18.37
C GLY A 79 6.72 -7.06 -18.09
N ILE A 80 6.20 -6.79 -16.89
CA ILE A 80 4.80 -7.08 -16.58
C ILE A 80 3.90 -6.21 -17.48
N PRO A 81 2.87 -6.78 -18.14
CA PRO A 81 1.98 -6.02 -19.00
C PRO A 81 1.31 -4.84 -18.29
N ALA A 82 1.20 -3.70 -18.96
CA ALA A 82 0.56 -2.50 -18.41
C ALA A 82 -0.88 -2.74 -17.91
N PRO A 83 -1.73 -3.53 -18.59
CA PRO A 83 -3.08 -3.83 -18.09
C PRO A 83 -3.07 -4.52 -16.73
N ILE A 84 -2.16 -5.48 -16.54
CA ILE A 84 -1.96 -6.18 -15.26
C ILE A 84 -1.49 -5.21 -14.18
N LEU A 85 -0.46 -4.40 -14.46
CA LEU A 85 0.05 -3.43 -13.48
C LEU A 85 -1.03 -2.45 -12.99
N VAL A 86 -1.82 -1.91 -13.92
CA VAL A 86 -2.91 -0.99 -13.60
C VAL A 86 -4.05 -1.71 -12.87
N GLY A 87 -4.43 -2.90 -13.34
CA GLY A 87 -5.52 -3.69 -12.76
C GLY A 87 -5.26 -4.15 -11.34
N LEU A 88 -3.99 -4.39 -10.98
CA LEU A 88 -3.58 -4.81 -9.64
C LEU A 88 -3.31 -3.66 -8.67
N MET A 89 -3.50 -2.40 -9.09
CA MET A 89 -3.36 -1.24 -8.20
C MET A 89 -4.11 -1.36 -6.87
N PRO A 90 -5.32 -1.96 -6.78
CA PRO A 90 -6.01 -2.13 -5.49
C PRO A 90 -5.22 -2.95 -4.47
N ALA A 91 -4.29 -3.82 -4.89
CA ALA A 91 -3.42 -4.56 -3.97
C ALA A 91 -2.48 -3.65 -3.15
N THR A 92 -2.29 -2.39 -3.55
CA THR A 92 -1.54 -1.39 -2.78
C THR A 92 -2.31 -0.88 -1.55
N TYR A 93 -3.58 -1.26 -1.37
CA TYR A 93 -4.41 -0.95 -0.20
C TYR A 93 -4.48 -2.16 0.76
N ALA A 94 -3.35 -2.66 1.24
CA ALA A 94 -3.31 -3.78 2.18
C ALA A 94 -3.00 -3.36 3.63
N TYR A 95 -2.80 -2.07 3.88
CA TYR A 95 -2.41 -1.54 5.19
C TYR A 95 -3.49 -1.65 6.29
N PHE A 96 -4.69 -2.12 5.95
CA PHE A 96 -5.70 -2.53 6.94
C PHE A 96 -5.35 -3.89 7.59
N PHE A 97 -4.47 -4.69 6.98
CA PHE A 97 -4.21 -6.08 7.40
C PHE A 97 -3.59 -6.15 8.79
N ILE A 98 -2.83 -5.13 9.16
CA ILE A 98 -2.36 -4.91 10.52
C ILE A 98 -3.15 -3.72 11.06
N PRO A 99 -3.85 -3.83 12.19
CA PRO A 99 -4.73 -2.77 12.69
C PRO A 99 -3.94 -1.68 13.44
N ASN A 100 -2.83 -1.20 12.86
CA ASN A 100 -2.00 -0.12 13.38
C ASN A 100 -2.14 1.18 12.58
N TYR A 101 -2.88 1.16 11.46
CA TYR A 101 -3.05 2.34 10.63
C TYR A 101 -3.93 3.40 11.33
N PRO A 102 -3.59 4.70 11.29
CA PRO A 102 -4.27 5.71 12.11
C PRO A 102 -5.78 5.81 11.89
N SER A 103 -6.26 5.59 10.66
CA SER A 103 -7.70 5.61 10.39
C SER A 103 -8.42 4.46 11.08
N ASP A 104 -7.82 3.26 11.14
CA ASP A 104 -8.45 2.08 11.72
C ASP A 104 -8.59 2.24 13.23
N ILE A 105 -7.53 2.76 13.87
CA ILE A 105 -7.53 3.10 15.30
C ILE A 105 -8.58 4.19 15.59
N ALA A 106 -8.65 5.22 14.75
CA ALA A 106 -9.64 6.28 14.91
C ALA A 106 -11.07 5.76 14.74
N THR A 107 -11.33 4.88 13.76
CA THR A 107 -12.65 4.28 13.55
C THR A 107 -13.10 3.47 14.76
N VAL A 108 -12.21 2.66 15.35
CA VAL A 108 -12.55 1.90 16.58
C VAL A 108 -12.87 2.84 17.75
N ASN A 109 -12.12 3.93 17.91
CA ASN A 109 -12.35 4.89 18.99
C ASN A 109 -13.63 5.74 18.81
N PHE A 110 -14.00 6.04 17.57
CA PHE A 110 -15.21 6.82 17.26
C PHE A 110 -16.49 5.96 17.17
N ASP A 111 -16.37 4.64 17.09
CA ASP A 111 -17.52 3.76 17.01
C ASP A 111 -18.22 3.59 18.37
N VAL A 112 -19.26 4.40 18.59
CA VAL A 112 -20.11 4.35 19.79
C VAL A 112 -20.97 3.09 19.89
N THR A 113 -21.11 2.31 18.81
CA THR A 113 -21.89 1.06 18.82
C THR A 113 -21.09 -0.13 19.33
N GLY A 114 -19.76 -0.03 19.34
CA GLY A 114 -18.84 -1.11 19.73
C GLY A 114 -18.80 -2.29 18.74
N THR A 115 -19.30 -2.11 17.51
CA THR A 115 -19.31 -3.16 16.47
C THR A 115 -17.97 -3.29 15.75
N THR A 116 -17.19 -2.20 15.72
CA THR A 116 -15.84 -2.12 15.17
C THR A 116 -14.82 -2.26 16.28
N LYS A 117 -13.99 -3.30 16.22
CA LYS A 117 -13.04 -3.59 17.31
C LYS A 117 -11.79 -4.32 16.81
N ILE A 118 -10.72 -4.14 17.57
CA ILE A 118 -9.53 -5.00 17.54
C ILE A 118 -9.72 -6.04 18.65
N GLY A 119 -9.74 -7.32 18.28
CA GLY A 119 -9.95 -8.44 19.18
C GLY A 119 -8.69 -8.85 19.93
N LYS A 120 -8.68 -10.08 20.45
CA LYS A 120 -7.58 -10.62 21.26
C LYS A 120 -6.28 -10.85 20.46
N TYR A 121 -6.39 -11.12 19.17
CA TYR A 121 -5.26 -11.45 18.30
C TYR A 121 -4.99 -10.33 17.31
N TYR A 122 -3.73 -10.21 16.88
CA TYR A 122 -3.27 -9.13 16.01
C TYR A 122 -4.07 -9.02 14.70
N PHE A 123 -4.38 -10.16 14.07
CA PHE A 123 -5.15 -10.25 12.82
C PHE A 123 -6.66 -10.46 13.04
N ASN A 124 -7.13 -10.38 14.28
CA ASN A 124 -8.55 -10.52 14.61
C ASN A 124 -9.14 -9.13 14.82
N HIS A 125 -9.56 -8.47 13.76
CA HIS A 125 -10.21 -7.16 13.82
C HIS A 125 -11.28 -7.01 12.74
N SER A 126 -12.21 -6.07 12.95
CA SER A 126 -13.39 -5.88 12.09
C SER A 126 -13.06 -5.53 10.63
N PHE A 127 -11.87 -4.98 10.36
CA PHE A 127 -11.44 -4.60 9.00
C PHE A 127 -10.94 -5.76 8.13
N MET A 128 -10.58 -6.90 8.72
CA MET A 128 -9.90 -7.98 8.00
C MET A 128 -10.77 -8.56 6.87
N VAL A 129 -11.99 -8.98 7.20
CA VAL A 129 -12.89 -9.61 6.23
C VAL A 129 -13.33 -8.62 5.13
N PRO A 130 -13.85 -7.42 5.45
CA PRO A 130 -14.22 -6.45 4.42
C PRO A 130 -13.04 -5.99 3.56
N GLY A 131 -11.87 -5.79 4.17
CA GLY A 131 -10.66 -5.36 3.46
C GLY A 131 -10.17 -6.41 2.47
N LEU A 132 -10.09 -7.68 2.88
CA LEU A 132 -9.69 -8.78 1.98
C LEU A 132 -10.67 -8.95 0.82
N ILE A 133 -11.98 -8.93 1.10
CA ILE A 133 -13.00 -9.00 0.05
C ILE A 133 -12.83 -7.82 -0.92
N GLY A 134 -12.69 -6.60 -0.38
CA GLY A 134 -12.52 -5.38 -1.17
C GLY A 134 -11.31 -5.46 -2.09
N VAL A 135 -10.13 -5.81 -1.56
CA VAL A 135 -8.90 -5.90 -2.37
C VAL A 135 -8.99 -6.98 -3.43
N VAL A 136 -9.46 -8.19 -3.07
CA VAL A 136 -9.56 -9.31 -4.02
C VAL A 136 -10.53 -8.98 -5.14
N VAL A 137 -11.74 -8.52 -4.81
CA VAL A 137 -12.75 -8.17 -5.81
C VAL A 137 -12.26 -7.01 -6.68
N ALA A 138 -11.68 -5.96 -6.08
CA ALA A 138 -11.17 -4.83 -6.83
C ALA A 138 -10.02 -5.20 -7.77
N CYS A 139 -9.12 -6.11 -7.39
CA CYS A 139 -8.07 -6.59 -8.28
C CYS A 139 -8.65 -7.42 -9.45
N LEU A 140 -9.60 -8.32 -9.18
CA LEU A 140 -10.24 -9.13 -10.23
C LEU A 140 -10.98 -8.25 -11.24
N VAL A 141 -11.79 -7.31 -10.76
CA VAL A 141 -12.50 -6.34 -11.61
C VAL A 141 -11.51 -5.43 -12.31
N GLY A 142 -10.51 -4.91 -11.60
CA GLY A 142 -9.50 -3.99 -12.13
C GLY A 142 -8.72 -4.61 -13.28
N VAL A 143 -8.22 -5.84 -13.12
CA VAL A 143 -7.54 -6.57 -14.20
C VAL A 143 -8.50 -6.84 -15.36
N SER A 144 -9.72 -7.31 -15.08
CA SER A 144 -10.70 -7.60 -16.13
C SER A 144 -11.01 -6.37 -16.98
N VAL A 145 -11.20 -5.20 -16.35
CA VAL A 145 -11.46 -3.93 -17.05
C VAL A 145 -10.20 -3.45 -17.77
N ALA A 146 -9.03 -3.54 -17.14
CA ALA A 146 -7.78 -3.10 -17.74
C ALA A 146 -7.45 -3.88 -19.01
N GLU A 147 -7.59 -5.21 -19.01
CA GLU A 147 -7.38 -6.07 -20.18
C GLU A 147 -8.35 -5.77 -21.35
N LEU A 148 -9.55 -5.25 -21.03
CA LEU A 148 -10.53 -4.87 -22.05
C LEU A 148 -10.23 -3.51 -22.67
N VAL A 149 -9.76 -2.55 -21.87
CA VAL A 149 -9.62 -1.14 -22.26
C VAL A 149 -8.21 -0.79 -22.73
N ILE A 150 -7.19 -1.31 -22.06
CA ILE A 150 -5.78 -1.06 -22.32
C ILE A 150 -5.31 -2.22 -23.21
N ARG A 151 -5.35 -2.02 -24.53
CA ARG A 151 -4.81 -2.98 -25.51
C ARG A 151 -3.48 -2.50 -26.05
#